data_AF-A0A355QHE9-F1
#
_entry.id   AF-A0A355QHE9-F1
#
_cell.length_a   1.000
_cell.length_b   1.000
_cell.length_c   1.000
_cell.angle_alpha   90.00
_cell.angle_beta   90.00
_cell.angle_gamma   90.00
#
_symmetry.space_group_name_H-M   'P 1'
#
loop_
_entity.id
_entity.type
_entity.pdbx_description
1 polymer ?
#
loop_
_entity_poly.entity_id
_entity_poly.type
_entity_poly.pdbx_seq_one_letter_code
_entity_poly.pdbx_strand_id
1 'polypeptide(L)'
;MEPPAPLSHNPRGIVSPFAQMARTHGMSSMCDAMVAVALAGSIFFSIDPAAARWRVALYLVLTIAPFAVVTPLIGPAVDRIRGGRRLMIVFTVLGRAVLAYLMSEHIDGLLLFPEAFCFLVLQKGYSVAKSAVVPGLVRTESELVGANSKLALMGAVSSMVGAGIGGLAMLVGHEWPPRVACVGFV
;
A
#
# COMPACT_ATOMS: atom_id res chain seq x y z
N MET A 1 -4.54 39.89 36.44
CA MET A 1 -4.04 39.75 35.06
C MET A 1 -3.01 38.64 35.11
N GLU A 2 -3.46 37.41 34.87
CA GLU A 2 -2.59 36.23 35.01
C GLU A 2 -1.67 36.17 33.78
N PRO A 3 -0.34 36.01 33.97
CA PRO A 3 0.57 35.90 32.84
C PRO A 3 0.25 34.64 32.03
N PRO A 4 0.34 34.67 30.69
CA PRO A 4 0.10 33.49 29.87
C PRO A 4 1.08 32.37 30.24
N ALA A 5 0.55 31.17 30.45
CA ALA A 5 1.35 29.99 30.78
C ALA A 5 2.46 29.78 29.72
N PRO A 6 3.70 29.47 30.13
CA PRO A 6 4.80 29.28 29.20
C PRO A 6 4.52 28.07 28.29
N LEU A 7 4.76 28.27 26.99
CA LEU A 7 4.68 27.22 25.98
C LEU A 7 5.58 26.06 26.37
N SER A 8 5.00 24.89 26.64
CA SER A 8 5.76 23.67 26.90
C SER A 8 6.54 23.29 25.64
N HIS A 9 7.81 23.68 25.58
CA HIS A 9 8.74 23.22 24.57
C HIS A 9 9.05 21.75 24.85
N ASN A 10 8.43 20.83 24.12
CA ASN A 10 8.71 19.41 24.24
C ASN A 10 10.17 19.15 23.78
N PRO A 11 11.10 18.72 24.65
CA PRO A 11 12.53 18.60 24.32
C PRO A 11 12.89 17.28 23.62
N ARG A 12 11.91 16.43 23.31
CA ARG A 12 12.12 15.19 22.55
C ARG A 12 11.86 15.48 21.07
N GLY A 13 12.93 15.59 20.28
CA GLY A 13 12.79 15.63 18.83
C GLY A 13 12.12 14.37 18.27
N ILE A 14 11.98 14.36 16.94
CA ILE A 14 11.75 13.19 16.05
C ILE A 14 10.31 13.10 15.49
N VAL A 15 10.03 13.95 14.47
CA VAL A 15 8.99 13.81 13.41
C VAL A 15 7.51 13.86 13.84
N SER A 16 6.72 14.78 13.24
CA SER A 16 5.28 14.91 13.52
C SER A 16 4.48 13.63 13.17
N PRO A 17 3.35 13.32 13.86
CA PRO A 17 2.55 12.13 13.56
C PRO A 17 2.13 12.03 12.10
N PHE A 18 1.77 13.17 11.49
CA PHE A 18 1.49 13.25 10.07
C PHE A 18 2.72 12.90 9.22
N ALA A 19 3.91 13.41 9.55
CA ALA A 19 5.12 13.10 8.81
C ALA A 19 5.53 11.61 8.93
N GLN A 20 5.29 10.96 10.08
CA GLN A 20 5.48 9.52 10.23
C GLN A 20 4.50 8.72 9.34
N MET A 21 3.23 9.13 9.32
CA MET A 21 2.23 8.52 8.43
C MET A 21 2.59 8.73 6.96
N ALA A 22 3.06 9.93 6.60
CA ALA A 22 3.42 10.27 5.23
C ALA A 22 4.66 9.49 4.76
N ARG A 23 5.64 9.26 5.63
CA ARG A 23 6.78 8.36 5.36
C ARG A 23 6.32 6.92 5.11
N THR A 24 5.45 6.40 5.97
CA THR A 24 4.88 5.05 5.82
C THR A 24 4.14 4.92 4.50
N HIS A 25 3.36 5.93 4.14
CA HIS A 25 2.66 5.96 2.85
C HIS A 25 3.60 6.01 1.66
N GLY A 26 4.64 6.85 1.70
CA GLY A 26 5.63 6.91 0.63
C GLY A 26 6.32 5.57 0.42
N MET A 27 6.81 4.95 1.50
CA MET A 27 7.46 3.64 1.44
C MET A 27 6.53 2.56 0.89
N SER A 28 5.30 2.47 1.40
CA SER A 28 4.31 1.52 0.87
C SER A 28 4.06 1.79 -0.61
N SER A 29 3.75 3.03 -1.03
CA SER A 29 3.47 3.37 -2.43
C SER A 29 4.64 3.06 -3.38
N MET A 30 5.88 3.13 -2.88
CA MET A 30 7.07 2.73 -3.62
C MET A 30 7.10 1.22 -3.86
N CYS A 31 6.89 0.42 -2.80
CA CYS A 31 6.85 -1.04 -2.88
C CYS A 31 5.69 -1.54 -3.75
N ASP A 32 4.53 -0.88 -3.65
CA ASP A 32 3.36 -1.14 -4.51
C ASP A 32 3.70 -1.03 -5.99
N ALA A 33 4.47 -0.01 -6.36
CA ALA A 33 4.88 0.22 -7.73
C ALA A 33 5.89 -0.83 -8.20
N MET A 34 6.83 -1.26 -7.35
CA MET A 34 7.74 -2.36 -7.68
C MET A 34 6.98 -3.67 -7.96
N VAL A 35 5.97 -4.00 -7.13
CA VAL A 35 5.11 -5.18 -7.35
C VAL A 35 4.29 -5.03 -8.63
N ALA A 36 3.78 -3.83 -8.92
CA ALA A 36 3.07 -3.56 -10.16
C ALA A 36 3.97 -3.77 -11.41
N VAL A 37 5.24 -3.36 -11.34
CA VAL A 37 6.23 -3.61 -12.40
C VAL A 37 6.47 -5.12 -12.57
N ALA A 38 6.63 -5.86 -11.47
CA ALA A 38 6.78 -7.32 -11.53
C ALA A 38 5.60 -8.00 -12.24
N LEU A 39 4.38 -7.62 -11.86
CA LEU A 39 3.16 -8.12 -12.48
C LEU A 39 3.10 -7.75 -13.95
N ALA A 40 3.48 -6.52 -14.32
CA ALA A 40 3.51 -6.09 -15.71
C ALA A 40 4.53 -6.89 -16.57
N GLY A 41 5.66 -7.28 -15.99
CA GLY A 41 6.67 -8.10 -16.67
C GLY A 41 6.38 -9.61 -16.65
N SER A 42 5.50 -10.09 -15.78
CA SER A 42 5.19 -11.51 -15.60
C SER A 42 4.25 -12.08 -16.69
N ILE A 43 3.87 -13.35 -16.51
CA ILE A 43 2.87 -14.08 -17.32
C ILE A 43 1.60 -13.28 -17.60
N PHE A 44 1.26 -12.31 -16.75
CA PHE A 44 0.14 -11.40 -16.93
C PHE A 44 0.11 -10.72 -18.33
N PHE A 45 1.25 -10.42 -18.95
CA PHE A 45 1.33 -9.80 -20.28
C PHE A 45 2.03 -10.65 -21.37
N SER A 46 2.56 -11.83 -21.06
CA SER A 46 3.28 -12.69 -22.02
C SER A 46 2.41 -13.78 -22.69
N ILE A 47 1.08 -13.68 -22.64
CA ILE A 47 0.17 -14.74 -23.12
C ILE A 47 -0.39 -14.45 -24.53
N ASP A 48 -0.32 -15.49 -25.36
CA ASP A 48 -0.93 -15.63 -26.68
C ASP A 48 -2.45 -15.27 -26.71
N PRO A 49 -2.92 -14.36 -27.58
CA PRO A 49 -4.30 -13.86 -27.62
C PRO A 49 -5.40 -14.93 -27.68
N ALA A 50 -5.09 -16.15 -28.14
CA ALA A 50 -6.05 -17.25 -28.29
C ALA A 50 -6.53 -17.85 -26.95
N ALA A 51 -5.73 -17.77 -25.87
CA ALA A 51 -6.09 -18.27 -24.53
C ALA A 51 -6.71 -17.18 -23.62
N ALA A 52 -6.92 -15.97 -24.14
CA ALA A 52 -7.12 -14.76 -23.34
C ALA A 52 -8.51 -14.63 -22.70
N ARG A 53 -9.57 -15.24 -23.23
CA ARG A 53 -10.96 -14.89 -22.85
C ARG A 53 -11.30 -15.17 -21.39
N TRP A 54 -11.00 -16.38 -20.91
CA TRP A 54 -11.30 -16.79 -19.53
C TRP A 54 -10.37 -16.11 -18.53
N ARG A 55 -9.11 -15.85 -18.93
CA ARG A 55 -8.14 -15.09 -18.13
C ARG A 55 -8.54 -13.63 -18.00
N VAL A 56 -8.93 -12.97 -19.09
CA VAL A 56 -9.47 -11.60 -19.07
C VAL A 56 -10.71 -11.52 -18.18
N ALA A 57 -11.60 -12.51 -18.24
CA ALA A 57 -12.72 -12.59 -17.30
C ALA A 57 -12.23 -12.70 -15.84
N LEU A 58 -11.21 -13.53 -15.58
CA LEU A 58 -10.58 -13.65 -14.27
C LEU A 58 -9.95 -12.34 -13.79
N TYR A 59 -9.31 -11.58 -14.68
CA TYR A 59 -8.77 -10.24 -14.41
C TYR A 59 -9.86 -9.21 -14.10
N LEU A 60 -10.97 -9.22 -14.83
CA LEU A 60 -12.11 -8.35 -14.58
C LEU A 60 -12.75 -8.66 -13.22
N VAL A 61 -12.85 -9.94 -12.88
CA VAL A 61 -13.26 -10.38 -11.53
C VAL A 61 -12.23 -9.92 -10.50
N LEU A 62 -10.94 -10.10 -10.74
CA LEU A 62 -9.84 -9.67 -9.88
C LEU A 62 -9.86 -8.16 -9.60
N THR A 63 -10.40 -7.34 -10.51
CA THR A 63 -10.48 -5.88 -10.32
C THR A 63 -11.66 -5.47 -9.45
N ILE A 64 -12.80 -6.18 -9.52
CA ILE A 64 -14.02 -5.86 -8.75
C ILE A 64 -14.02 -6.56 -7.38
N ALA A 65 -13.52 -7.79 -7.32
CA ALA A 65 -13.54 -8.64 -6.14
C ALA A 65 -12.86 -8.05 -4.88
N PRO A 66 -11.79 -7.23 -4.97
CA PRO A 66 -11.19 -6.64 -3.77
C PRO A 66 -12.18 -5.74 -3.04
N PHE A 67 -13.02 -5.00 -3.78
CA PHE A 67 -14.05 -4.16 -3.16
C PHE A 67 -15.12 -5.02 -2.47
N ALA A 68 -15.57 -6.10 -3.12
CA ALA A 68 -16.56 -7.01 -2.54
C ALA A 68 -16.08 -7.65 -1.23
N VAL A 69 -14.77 -7.95 -1.11
CA VAL A 69 -14.18 -8.52 0.11
C VAL A 69 -13.91 -7.45 1.17
N VAL A 70 -13.35 -6.30 0.77
CA VAL A 70 -12.89 -5.27 1.70
C VAL A 70 -14.07 -4.57 2.39
N THR A 71 -15.14 -4.26 1.67
CA THR A 71 -16.29 -3.50 2.20
C THR A 71 -16.94 -4.15 3.44
N PRO A 72 -17.32 -5.45 3.43
CA PRO A 72 -17.90 -6.10 4.60
C PRO A 72 -16.90 -6.36 5.74
N LEU A 73 -15.61 -6.47 5.44
CA LEU A 73 -14.59 -6.82 6.42
C LEU A 73 -14.13 -5.62 7.27
N ILE A 74 -14.14 -4.41 6.68
CA ILE A 74 -13.58 -3.22 7.33
C ILE A 74 -14.43 -2.73 8.50
N GLY A 75 -15.75 -2.62 8.35
CA GLY A 75 -16.61 -2.09 9.42
C GLY A 75 -16.41 -2.85 10.75
N PRO A 76 -16.61 -4.18 10.76
CA PRO A 76 -16.40 -4.99 11.95
C PRO A 76 -14.95 -4.98 12.47
N ALA A 77 -13.95 -5.00 11.59
CA ALA A 77 -12.54 -5.04 12.01
C ALA A 77 -12.06 -3.72 12.63
N VAL A 78 -12.57 -2.58 12.15
CA VAL A 78 -12.20 -1.24 12.61
C VAL A 78 -12.93 -0.86 13.89
N ASP A 79 -14.22 -1.23 14.03
CA ASP A 79 -15.06 -0.76 15.14
C ASP A 79 -14.88 -1.57 16.43
N ARG A 80 -14.38 -2.82 16.35
CA ARG A 80 -14.32 -3.74 17.51
C ARG A 80 -13.08 -3.56 18.39
N ILE A 81 -12.05 -2.85 17.92
CA ILE A 81 -10.72 -2.81 18.57
C ILE A 81 -10.30 -1.35 18.82
N ARG A 82 -9.86 -1.03 20.04
CA ARG A 82 -9.23 0.26 20.35
C ARG A 82 -7.95 0.42 19.51
N GLY A 83 -7.96 1.39 18.60
CA GLY A 83 -6.86 1.59 17.64
C GLY A 83 -6.93 0.69 16.40
N GLY A 84 -8.08 0.07 16.11
CA GLY A 84 -8.28 -0.85 14.97
C GLY A 84 -7.77 -0.32 13.64
N ARG A 85 -7.93 0.99 13.38
CA ARG A 85 -7.41 1.64 12.16
C ARG A 85 -5.89 1.58 12.02
N ARG A 86 -5.14 1.79 13.11
CA ARG A 86 -3.68 1.71 13.11
C ARG A 86 -3.20 0.26 13.01
N LEU A 87 -3.88 -0.66 13.70
CA LEU A 87 -3.60 -2.09 13.60
C LEU A 87 -3.80 -2.60 12.16
N MET A 88 -4.86 -2.13 11.49
CA MET A 88 -5.16 -2.48 10.11
C MET A 88 -4.09 -1.97 9.13
N ILE A 89 -3.49 -0.81 9.37
CA ILE A 89 -2.33 -0.34 8.60
C ILE A 89 -1.14 -1.30 8.77
N VAL A 90 -0.82 -1.68 10.01
CA VAL A 90 0.30 -2.60 10.28
C VAL A 90 0.05 -3.97 9.63
N PHE A 91 -1.16 -4.51 9.80
CA PHE A 91 -1.55 -5.79 9.22
C PHE A 91 -1.44 -5.78 7.69
N THR A 92 -1.93 -4.73 7.03
CA THR A 92 -1.87 -4.64 5.57
C THR A 92 -0.44 -4.52 5.07
N VAL A 93 0.42 -3.75 5.72
CA VAL A 93 1.84 -3.63 5.35
C VAL A 93 2.57 -4.97 5.53
N LEU A 94 2.43 -5.63 6.69
CA LEU A 94 3.08 -6.92 6.94
C LEU A 94 2.57 -8.03 6.03
N GLY A 95 1.24 -8.12 5.84
CA GLY A 95 0.66 -9.09 4.92
C GLY A 95 1.14 -8.88 3.49
N ARG A 96 1.38 -7.63 3.07
CA ARG A 96 1.94 -7.32 1.75
C ARG A 96 3.42 -7.63 1.63
N ALA A 97 4.19 -7.52 2.71
CA ALA A 97 5.57 -8.00 2.73
C ALA A 97 5.61 -9.52 2.48
N VAL A 98 4.78 -10.28 3.22
CA VAL A 98 4.67 -11.74 3.06
C VAL A 98 4.23 -12.11 1.64
N LEU A 99 3.20 -11.44 1.11
CA LEU A 99 2.75 -11.69 -0.25
C LEU A 99 3.80 -11.31 -1.29
N ALA A 100 4.54 -10.21 -1.13
CA ALA A 100 5.63 -9.85 -2.04
C ALA A 100 6.74 -10.90 -2.03
N TYR A 101 7.05 -11.50 -0.87
CA TYR A 101 7.96 -12.64 -0.81
C TYR A 101 7.40 -13.86 -1.56
N LEU A 102 6.14 -14.25 -1.33
CA LEU A 102 5.51 -15.39 -2.01
C LEU A 102 5.44 -15.20 -3.53
N MET A 103 5.08 -13.99 -3.98
CA MET A 103 5.01 -13.64 -5.40
C MET A 103 6.38 -13.71 -6.08
N SER A 104 7.46 -13.50 -5.34
CA SER A 104 8.80 -13.71 -5.87
C SER A 104 9.08 -15.19 -6.16
N GLU A 105 8.69 -16.08 -5.25
CA GLU A 105 8.90 -17.51 -5.41
C GLU A 105 7.98 -18.13 -6.48
N HIS A 106 6.79 -17.54 -6.68
CA HIS A 106 5.78 -18.03 -7.62
C HIS A 106 5.57 -17.13 -8.85
N ILE A 107 6.56 -16.33 -9.24
CA ILE A 107 6.41 -15.30 -10.29
C ILE A 107 5.98 -15.86 -11.66
N ASP A 108 6.33 -17.12 -11.95
CA ASP A 108 5.95 -17.83 -13.18
C ASP A 108 4.81 -18.85 -12.96
N GLY A 109 4.23 -18.88 -11.77
CA GLY A 109 3.22 -19.85 -11.35
C GLY A 109 1.78 -19.35 -11.44
N LEU A 110 0.81 -20.27 -11.50
CA LEU A 110 -0.60 -19.93 -11.37
C LEU A 110 -0.98 -19.43 -9.96
N LEU A 111 -0.13 -19.71 -8.95
CA LEU A 111 -0.30 -19.18 -7.59
C LEU A 111 -0.11 -17.66 -7.50
N LEU A 112 0.55 -17.04 -8.50
CA LEU A 112 0.67 -15.59 -8.59
C LEU A 112 -0.70 -14.90 -8.64
N PHE A 113 -1.72 -15.52 -9.24
CA PHE A 113 -3.06 -14.93 -9.37
C PHE A 113 -3.75 -14.70 -8.01
N PRO A 114 -3.93 -15.73 -7.15
CA PRO A 114 -4.49 -15.52 -5.82
C PRO A 114 -3.59 -14.68 -4.91
N GLU A 115 -2.27 -14.71 -5.08
CA GLU A 115 -1.35 -13.85 -4.30
C GLU A 115 -1.51 -12.38 -4.68
N ALA A 116 -1.53 -12.07 -5.98
CA ALA A 116 -1.79 -10.72 -6.49
C ALA A 116 -3.19 -10.23 -6.06
N PHE A 117 -4.19 -11.11 -6.07
CA PHE A 117 -5.52 -10.79 -5.54
C PHE A 117 -5.46 -10.33 -4.09
N CYS A 118 -4.86 -11.17 -3.23
CA CYS A 118 -4.71 -10.87 -1.81
C CYS A 118 -3.90 -9.58 -1.60
N PHE A 119 -2.89 -9.33 -2.42
CA PHE A 119 -2.07 -8.13 -2.34
C PHE A 119 -2.90 -6.88 -2.66
N LEU A 120 -3.73 -6.93 -3.71
CA LEU A 120 -4.65 -5.85 -4.08
C LEU A 120 -5.72 -5.61 -3.00
N VAL A 121 -6.24 -6.67 -2.38
CA VAL A 121 -7.17 -6.59 -1.24
C VAL A 121 -6.52 -5.85 -0.07
N LEU A 122 -5.30 -6.24 0.32
CA LEU A 122 -4.57 -5.57 1.40
C LEU A 122 -4.21 -4.12 1.05
N GLN A 123 -3.85 -3.85 -0.20
CA GLN A 123 -3.58 -2.49 -0.69
C GLN A 123 -4.83 -1.60 -0.57
N LYS A 124 -6.01 -2.10 -0.94
CA LYS A 124 -7.27 -1.38 -0.76
C LYS A 124 -7.60 -1.20 0.71
N GLY A 125 -7.38 -2.23 1.53
CA GLY A 125 -7.49 -2.13 3.00
C GLY A 125 -6.64 -1.01 3.56
N TYR A 126 -5.35 -0.93 3.18
CA TYR A 126 -4.45 0.14 3.61
C TYR A 126 -4.99 1.53 3.25
N SER A 127 -5.50 1.69 2.02
CA SER A 127 -6.08 2.97 1.56
C SER A 127 -7.25 3.41 2.44
N VAL A 128 -8.16 2.50 2.78
CA VAL A 128 -9.30 2.80 3.65
C VAL A 128 -8.85 3.11 5.07
N ALA A 129 -7.95 2.31 5.64
CA ALA A 129 -7.41 2.53 6.97
C ALA A 129 -6.70 3.90 7.06
N LYS A 130 -5.90 4.26 6.04
CA LYS A 130 -5.27 5.58 5.91
C LYS A 130 -6.30 6.69 5.92
N SER A 131 -7.31 6.63 5.05
CA SER A 131 -8.35 7.67 4.97
C SER A 131 -9.10 7.85 6.29
N ALA A 132 -9.19 6.80 7.11
CA ALA A 132 -9.82 6.86 8.42
C ALA A 132 -8.89 7.34 9.56
N VAL A 133 -7.56 7.27 9.39
CA VAL A 133 -6.57 7.77 10.37
C VAL A 133 -6.21 9.23 10.13
N VAL A 134 -6.07 9.65 8.87
CA VAL A 134 -5.56 10.98 8.50
C VAL A 134 -6.35 12.15 9.11
N PRO A 135 -7.69 12.14 9.19
CA PRO A 135 -8.46 13.20 9.86
C PRO A 135 -8.06 13.42 11.33
N GLY A 136 -7.64 12.36 12.03
CA GLY A 136 -7.18 12.44 13.42
C GLY A 136 -5.74 12.98 13.57
N LEU A 137 -5.03 13.24 12.47
CA LEU A 137 -3.65 13.75 12.47
C LEU A 137 -3.56 15.26 12.20
N VAL A 138 -4.70 15.91 11.90
CA VAL A 138 -4.82 17.33 11.55
C VAL A 138 -5.81 18.03 12.49
N ARG A 139 -5.76 19.36 12.57
CA ARG A 139 -6.59 20.15 13.50
C ARG A 139 -7.82 20.77 12.84
N THR A 140 -7.78 21.01 11.54
CA THR A 140 -8.85 21.68 10.80
C THR A 140 -9.13 20.99 9.45
N GLU A 141 -10.29 21.27 8.86
CA GLU A 141 -10.65 20.76 7.53
C GLU A 141 -9.72 21.31 6.42
N SER A 142 -9.27 22.57 6.55
CA SER A 142 -8.31 23.16 5.61
C SER A 142 -6.96 22.43 5.65
N GLU A 143 -6.49 22.05 6.84
CA GLU A 143 -5.31 21.21 7.01
C GLU A 143 -5.52 19.81 6.45
N LEU A 144 -6.74 19.25 6.53
CA LEU A 144 -7.07 17.93 5.96
C LEU A 144 -6.92 17.90 4.43
N VAL A 145 -7.41 18.94 3.74
CA VAL A 145 -7.24 19.06 2.29
C VAL A 145 -5.75 19.13 1.93
N GLY A 146 -4.98 19.96 2.65
CA GLY A 146 -3.53 20.05 2.46
C GLY A 146 -2.79 18.73 2.75
N ALA A 147 -3.18 18.04 3.81
CA ALA A 147 -2.66 16.74 4.19
C ALA A 147 -2.94 15.68 3.12
N ASN A 148 -4.17 15.62 2.59
CA ASN A 148 -4.53 14.69 1.53
C ASN A 148 -3.74 14.96 0.24
N SER A 149 -3.61 16.22 -0.16
CA SER A 149 -2.80 16.62 -1.32
C SER A 149 -1.33 16.25 -1.15
N LYS A 150 -0.76 16.46 0.03
CA LYS A 150 0.64 16.10 0.33
C LYS A 150 0.84 14.58 0.32
N LEU A 151 -0.11 13.81 0.86
CA LEU A 151 -0.07 12.35 0.80
C LEU A 151 -0.20 11.83 -0.63
N ALA A 152 -1.08 12.43 -1.44
CA ALA A 152 -1.24 12.06 -2.85
C ALA A 152 0.05 12.33 -3.65
N LEU A 153 0.64 13.52 -3.50
CA LEU A 153 1.91 13.87 -4.16
C LEU A 153 3.04 12.95 -3.71
N MET A 154 3.17 12.72 -2.40
CA MET A 154 4.18 11.81 -1.85
C MET A 154 4.00 10.40 -2.41
N GLY A 155 2.77 9.91 -2.46
CA GLY A 155 2.44 8.61 -3.05
C GLY A 155 2.86 8.55 -4.52
N ALA A 156 2.48 9.53 -5.32
CA ALA A 156 2.82 9.58 -6.75
C ALA A 156 4.34 9.60 -7.01
N VAL A 157 5.07 10.47 -6.32
CA VAL A 157 6.53 10.57 -6.45
C VAL A 157 7.19 9.26 -5.99
N SER A 158 6.76 8.73 -4.84
CA SER A 158 7.32 7.47 -4.32
C SER A 158 7.03 6.30 -5.24
N SER A 159 5.84 6.22 -5.83
CA SER A 159 5.51 5.19 -6.82
C SER A 159 6.34 5.34 -8.10
N MET A 160 6.64 6.55 -8.55
CA MET A 160 7.53 6.75 -9.71
C MET A 160 8.95 6.25 -9.42
N VAL A 161 9.49 6.58 -8.24
CA VAL A 161 10.79 6.07 -7.78
C VAL A 161 10.74 4.54 -7.66
N GLY A 162 9.67 4.00 -7.08
CA GLY A 162 9.46 2.56 -6.92
C GLY A 162 9.37 1.82 -8.26
N ALA A 163 8.67 2.38 -9.24
CA ALA A 163 8.62 1.84 -10.59
C ALA A 163 10.00 1.85 -11.25
N GLY A 164 10.79 2.92 -11.06
CA GLY A 164 12.18 2.97 -11.54
C GLY A 164 13.07 1.90 -10.91
N ILE A 165 13.03 1.75 -9.59
CA ILE A 165 13.76 0.70 -8.87
C ILE A 165 13.29 -0.69 -9.32
N GLY A 166 11.98 -0.90 -9.43
CA GLY A 166 11.40 -2.14 -9.93
C GLY A 166 11.86 -2.45 -11.35
N GLY A 167 11.86 -1.46 -12.24
CA GLY A 167 12.36 -1.60 -13.61
C GLY A 167 13.84 -1.97 -13.67
N LEU A 168 14.67 -1.38 -12.82
CA LEU A 168 16.08 -1.77 -12.69
C LEU A 168 16.22 -3.20 -12.14
N ALA A 169 15.40 -3.59 -11.16
CA ALA A 169 15.41 -4.95 -10.62
C ALA A 169 15.01 -6.01 -11.66
N MET A 170 14.16 -5.67 -12.63
CA MET A 170 13.80 -6.55 -13.75
C MET A 170 15.00 -6.95 -14.61
N LEU A 171 16.06 -6.13 -14.64
CA LEU A 171 17.29 -6.46 -15.37
C LEU A 171 18.04 -7.66 -14.77
N VAL A 172 17.77 -7.98 -13.50
CA VAL A 172 18.36 -9.14 -12.80
C VAL A 172 17.47 -10.37 -12.96
N GLY A 173 16.14 -10.20 -12.86
CA GLY A 173 15.17 -11.29 -13.04
C GLY A 173 13.75 -10.85 -12.70
N HIS A 174 12.76 -11.68 -13.07
CA HIS A 174 11.34 -11.36 -12.89
C HIS A 174 10.90 -11.35 -11.42
N GLU A 175 11.59 -12.16 -10.61
CA GLU A 175 11.37 -12.36 -9.20
C GLU A 175 11.99 -11.27 -8.31
N TRP A 176 12.84 -10.40 -8.85
CA TRP A 176 13.60 -9.41 -8.07
C TRP A 176 12.81 -8.18 -7.61
N PRO A 177 11.95 -7.53 -8.42
CA PRO A 177 11.16 -6.40 -7.94
C PRO A 177 10.30 -6.72 -6.71
N PRO A 178 9.59 -7.87 -6.63
CA PRO A 178 8.82 -8.20 -5.43
C PRO A 178 9.72 -8.57 -4.23
N ARG A 179 10.95 -9.08 -4.44
CA ARG A 179 11.95 -9.25 -3.34
C ARG A 179 12.36 -7.91 -2.76
N VAL A 180 12.71 -6.95 -3.61
CA VAL A 180 13.09 -5.61 -3.16
C VAL A 180 11.91 -4.93 -2.45
N ALA A 181 10.70 -5.07 -2.98
CA ALA A 181 9.49 -4.58 -2.33
C ALA A 181 9.24 -5.22 -0.95
N CYS A 182 9.47 -6.52 -0.80
CA CYS A 182 9.34 -7.22 0.47
C CYS A 182 10.22 -6.59 1.56
N VAL A 183 11.48 -6.28 1.22
CA VAL A 183 12.39 -5.60 2.16
C VAL A 183 11.91 -4.18 2.46
N GLY A 184 11.36 -3.46 1.48
CA GLY A 184 10.84 -2.11 1.69
C GLY A 184 9.57 -2.02 2.53
N PHE A 185 8.78 -3.10 2.63
CA PHE A 185 7.60 -3.14 3.49
C PHE A 185 7.93 -3.34 4.98
N VAL A 186 9.12 -3.81 5.33
CA VAL A 186 9.56 -4.11 6.71
C VAL A 186 10.49 -3.02 7.23
#